data_AF-A0A485J9H9-F1
#
_entry.id   AF-A0A485J9H9-F1
#
_cell.length_a   1.000
_cell.length_b   1.000
_cell.length_c   1.000
_cell.angle_alpha   90.00
_cell.angle_beta   90.00
_cell.angle_gamma   90.00
#
_symmetry.space_group_name_H-M   'P 1'
#
loop_
_entity.id
_entity.type
_entity.pdbx_description
1 polymer ?
#
loop_
_entity_poly.entity_id
_entity_poly.type
_entity_poly.pdbx_seq_one_letter_code
_entity_poly.pdbx_strand_id
1 'polypeptide(L)'
;MGNGNLYKTVFDTLATAAKNGTAVVRSSRVPTGATTQDAEVDDAKYGFVASGTLNPQKARVLLQLALTQTKDPQQIQQIFNQY
;
A
#
# COMPACT_ATOMS: atom_id res chain seq x y z
N MET A 1 -2.64 2.68 11.46
CA MET A 1 -2.00 2.74 12.80
C MET A 1 -0.57 2.25 12.67
N GLY A 2 0.40 2.80 13.41
CA GLY A 2 1.78 2.26 13.46
C GLY A 2 2.42 2.00 12.10
N ASN A 3 2.90 0.78 11.89
CA ASN A 3 3.53 0.28 10.66
C ASN A 3 2.52 -0.02 9.52
N GLY A 4 1.57 0.90 9.28
CA GLY A 4 0.57 0.79 8.22
C GLY A 4 -0.56 -0.22 8.47
N ASN A 5 -0.89 -0.51 9.73
CA ASN A 5 -2.02 -1.37 10.07
C ASN A 5 -3.37 -0.71 9.82
N LEU A 6 -4.34 -1.56 9.47
CA LEU A 6 -5.72 -1.20 9.16
C LEU A 6 -6.65 -1.73 10.25
N TYR A 7 -7.71 -0.99 10.55
CA TYR A 7 -8.79 -1.50 11.40
C TYR A 7 -9.55 -2.60 10.65
N LYS A 8 -10.05 -3.62 11.37
CA LYS A 8 -10.61 -4.85 10.78
C LYS A 8 -11.63 -4.60 9.67
N THR A 9 -12.62 -3.73 9.90
CA THR A 9 -13.67 -3.45 8.90
C THR A 9 -13.12 -2.79 7.63
N VAL A 10 -12.10 -1.95 7.77
CA VAL A 10 -11.42 -1.29 6.64
C VAL A 10 -10.57 -2.32 5.89
N PHE A 11 -9.86 -3.18 6.62
CA PHE A 11 -9.06 -4.25 6.04
C PHE A 11 -9.89 -5.17 5.15
N ASP A 12 -11.01 -5.70 5.66
CA ASP A 12 -11.87 -6.64 4.92
C ASP A 12 -12.42 -6.01 3.63
N THR A 13 -12.78 -4.72 3.70
CA THR A 13 -13.26 -3.95 2.54
C THR A 13 -12.16 -3.78 1.50
N LEU A 14 -10.95 -3.39 1.92
CA LEU A 14 -9.82 -3.17 1.02
C LEU A 14 -9.29 -4.47 0.42
N ALA A 15 -9.26 -5.56 1.18
CA ALA A 15 -8.88 -6.88 0.69
C ALA A 15 -9.83 -7.35 -0.41
N THR A 16 -11.13 -7.09 -0.25
CA THR A 16 -12.14 -7.38 -1.28
C THR A 16 -11.94 -6.49 -2.52
N ALA A 17 -11.67 -5.20 -2.32
CA ALA A 17 -11.40 -4.27 -3.43
C ALA A 17 -10.15 -4.66 -4.23
N ALA A 18 -9.07 -5.08 -3.55
CA ALA A 18 -7.84 -5.53 -4.18
C ALA A 18 -8.04 -6.78 -5.04
N LYS A 19 -8.82 -7.75 -4.56
CA LYS A 19 -9.23 -8.92 -5.37
C LYS A 19 -10.01 -8.54 -6.63
N ASN A 20 -10.74 -7.42 -6.59
CA ASN A 20 -11.48 -6.89 -7.73
C ASN A 20 -10.62 -5.96 -8.62
N GLY A 21 -9.30 -5.92 -8.42
CA GLY A 21 -8.35 -5.15 -9.25
C GLY A 21 -8.15 -3.69 -8.82
N THR A 22 -8.63 -3.29 -7.64
CA THR A 22 -8.34 -1.97 -7.08
C THR A 22 -6.95 -1.97 -6.46
N ALA A 23 -6.04 -1.10 -6.92
CA ALA A 23 -4.74 -0.96 -6.27
C ALA A 23 -4.89 -0.37 -4.86
N VAL A 24 -4.33 -1.07 -3.86
CA VAL A 24 -4.37 -0.65 -2.45
C VAL A 24 -2.95 -0.45 -1.94
N VAL A 25 -2.66 0.76 -1.49
CA VAL A 25 -1.39 1.12 -0.85
C VAL A 25 -1.61 1.35 0.64
N ARG A 26 -0.86 0.64 1.49
CA ARG A 26 -0.80 0.86 2.93
C ARG A 26 0.24 1.93 3.23
N SER A 27 -0.18 2.94 3.99
CA SER A 27 0.68 3.99 4.54
C SER A 27 0.32 4.23 6.00
N SER A 28 1.01 5.15 6.67
CA SER A 28 0.82 5.43 8.09
C SER A 28 0.50 6.89 8.39
N ARG A 29 -0.35 7.08 9.40
CA ARG A 29 -0.59 8.37 10.04
C ARG A 29 0.52 8.78 11.02
N VAL A 30 1.43 7.85 11.35
CA VAL A 30 2.60 8.16 12.19
C VAL A 30 3.50 9.10 11.38
N PRO A 31 3.98 10.22 11.96
CA PRO A 31 4.66 11.27 11.20
C PRO A 31 6.03 10.83 10.65
N THR A 32 6.64 9.80 11.23
CA THR A 32 7.97 9.29 10.87
C THR A 32 8.01 7.77 10.92
N GLY A 33 8.90 7.18 10.14
CA GLY A 33 9.09 5.72 10.04
C GLY A 33 8.44 5.14 8.78
N ALA A 34 8.92 3.96 8.38
CA ALA A 34 8.43 3.29 7.19
C ALA A 34 7.20 2.43 7.51
N THR A 35 6.27 2.37 6.56
CA THR A 35 5.32 1.25 6.43
C THR A 35 6.04 0.14 5.68
N THR A 36 6.48 -0.90 6.38
CA THR A 36 7.27 -2.00 5.82
C THR A 36 6.37 -3.10 5.26
N GLN A 37 6.90 -3.82 4.27
CA GLN A 37 6.35 -5.09 3.79
C GLN A 37 6.47 -6.16 4.88
N ASP A 38 5.61 -7.17 4.82
CA ASP A 38 5.69 -8.42 5.59
C ASP A 38 5.85 -8.26 7.12
N ALA A 39 5.31 -7.18 7.67
CA ALA A 39 5.25 -6.98 9.12
C ALA A 39 3.99 -7.63 9.70
N GLU A 40 2.96 -6.83 9.98
CA GLU A 40 1.71 -7.31 10.57
C GLU A 40 0.64 -7.64 9.52
N VAL A 41 0.91 -7.33 8.25
CA VAL A 41 0.02 -7.59 7.11
C VAL A 41 0.81 -8.34 6.03
N ASP A 42 0.26 -9.45 5.56
CA ASP A 42 0.79 -10.24 4.45
C ASP A 42 0.39 -9.57 3.11
N ASP A 43 1.20 -8.62 2.66
CA ASP A 43 0.90 -7.80 1.49
C ASP A 43 0.78 -8.63 0.21
N ALA A 44 1.63 -9.66 0.07
CA ALA A 44 1.63 -10.57 -1.07
C ALA A 44 0.31 -11.34 -1.18
N LYS A 45 -0.24 -11.80 -0.06
CA LYS A 45 -1.52 -12.53 -0.03
C LYS A 45 -2.73 -11.67 -0.42
N TYR A 46 -2.73 -10.39 -0.06
CA TYR A 46 -3.87 -9.49 -0.31
C TYR A 46 -3.71 -8.61 -1.54
N GLY A 47 -2.54 -8.63 -2.19
CA GLY A 47 -2.23 -7.74 -3.31
C GLY A 47 -2.11 -6.28 -2.88
N PHE A 48 -1.62 -6.06 -1.66
CA PHE A 48 -1.36 -4.73 -1.12
C PHE A 48 0.06 -4.28 -1.42
N VAL A 49 0.27 -2.97 -1.37
CA VAL A 49 1.58 -2.33 -1.55
C VAL A 49 1.91 -1.55 -0.29
N ALA A 50 3.10 -1.75 0.26
CA ALA A 50 3.62 -0.98 1.39
C ALA A 50 4.30 0.30 0.91
N SER A 51 3.95 1.46 1.49
CA SER A 51 4.42 2.77 1.01
C SER A 51 5.83 3.16 1.46
N GLY A 52 6.52 2.33 2.25
CA GLY A 52 7.81 2.68 2.83
C GLY A 52 7.71 3.96 3.66
N THR A 53 8.66 4.89 3.49
CA THR A 53 8.67 6.18 4.19
C THR A 53 7.70 7.22 3.64
N LEU A 54 6.99 6.91 2.55
CA LEU A 54 6.02 7.83 1.97
C LEU A 54 4.77 7.90 2.85
N ASN A 55 4.51 9.08 3.39
CA ASN A 55 3.26 9.36 4.10
C ASN A 55 2.05 9.32 3.12
N PRO A 56 0.80 9.32 3.62
CA PRO A 56 -0.37 9.04 2.79
C PRO A 56 -0.51 9.98 1.59
N GLN A 57 -0.20 11.26 1.77
CA GLN A 57 -0.29 12.26 0.70
C GLN A 57 0.79 12.07 -0.37
N LYS A 58 2.03 11.68 0.00
CA LYS A 58 3.09 11.38 -0.97
C LYS A 58 2.84 10.05 -1.67
N ALA A 59 2.41 9.04 -0.92
CA ALA A 59 2.05 7.72 -1.46
C ALA A 59 0.93 7.83 -2.50
N ARG A 60 -0.06 8.72 -2.29
CA ARG A 60 -1.11 9.01 -3.28
C ARG A 60 -0.52 9.53 -4.60
N VAL A 61 0.42 10.47 -4.56
CA VAL A 61 1.02 11.02 -5.77
C VAL A 61 1.74 9.93 -6.55
N LEU A 62 2.57 9.13 -5.87
CA LEU A 62 3.29 8.05 -6.53
C LEU A 62 2.34 6.98 -7.08
N LEU A 63 1.28 6.62 -6.34
CA LEU A 63 0.28 5.67 -6.81
C LEU A 63 -0.44 6.18 -8.07
N GLN A 64 -0.80 7.46 -8.13
CA GLN A 64 -1.44 8.04 -9.32
C GLN A 64 -0.53 7.91 -10.55
N LEU A 65 0.78 8.12 -10.39
CA LEU A 65 1.75 7.95 -11.48
C LEU A 65 1.98 6.47 -11.82
N ALA A 66 2.10 5.59 -10.82
CA ALA A 66 2.27 4.16 -11.03
C ALA A 66 1.10 3.56 -11.82
N LEU A 67 -0.13 3.99 -11.52
CA LEU A 67 -1.35 3.56 -12.20
C LEU A 67 -1.44 3.97 -13.68
N THR A 68 -0.61 4.90 -14.15
CA THR A 68 -0.50 5.20 -15.59
C THR A 68 0.37 4.19 -16.33
N GLN A 69 1.22 3.45 -15.61
CA GLN A 69 2.16 2.48 -16.17
C GLN A 69 1.64 1.05 -16.02
N THR A 70 1.08 0.72 -14.86
CA THR A 70 0.69 -0.66 -14.53
C THR A 70 -0.40 -0.70 -13.46
N LYS A 71 -1.14 -1.81 -13.42
CA LYS A 71 -2.13 -2.12 -12.37
C LYS A 71 -1.73 -3.35 -11.55
N ASP A 72 -0.59 -3.97 -11.87
CA ASP A 72 -0.06 -5.13 -11.16
C ASP A 72 0.54 -4.68 -9.81
N PRO A 73 0.00 -5.17 -8.66
CA PRO A 73 0.51 -4.81 -7.34
C PRO A 73 2.01 -5.07 -7.16
N GLN A 74 2.57 -6.11 -7.79
CA GLN A 74 4.00 -6.42 -7.68
C GLN A 74 4.86 -5.36 -8.35
N GLN A 75 4.47 -4.92 -9.55
CA GLN A 75 5.16 -3.83 -10.26
C GLN A 75 4.97 -2.48 -9.55
N ILE A 76 3.78 -2.23 -9.00
CA ILE A 76 3.54 -1.03 -8.18
C ILE A 76 4.45 -1.06 -6.95
N GLN A 77 4.59 -2.20 -6.26
CA GLN A 77 5.51 -2.33 -5.13
C GLN A 77 6.97 -2.04 -5.54
N GLN A 78 7.40 -2.48 -6.72
CA GLN A 78 8.74 -2.14 -7.24
C GLN A 78 8.91 -0.63 -7.43
N ILE A 79 7.89 0.06 -7.96
CA ILE A 79 7.91 1.52 -8.11
C ILE A 79 8.06 2.20 -6.73
N PHE A 80 7.30 1.76 -5.73
CA PHE A 80 7.39 2.28 -4.35
C PHE A 80 8.70 1.96 -3.63
N ASN A 81 9.43 0.93 -4.07
CA ASN A 81 10.75 0.62 -3.54
C ASN A 81 11.85 1.46 -4.23
N GLN A 82 11.59 1.96 -5.43
CA GLN A 82 12.55 2.72 -6.23
C GLN A 82 12.44 4.24 -6.06
N TYR A 83 11.23 4.76 -5.78
CA TYR A 83 10.90 6.20 -5.73
C TYR A 83 10.12 6.56 -4.45
#